data_AF-A0ABD0QEI3-F1
#
_entry.id   AF-A0ABD0QEI3-F1
#
_cell.length_a   1.000
_cell.length_b   1.000
_cell.length_c   1.000
_cell.angle_alpha   90.00
_cell.angle_beta   90.00
_cell.angle_gamma   90.00
#
_symmetry.space_group_name_H-M   'P 1'
#
loop_
_entity.id
_entity.type
_entity.pdbx_description
1 polymer ?
#
loop_
_entity_poly.entity_id
_entity_poly.type
_entity_poly.pdbx_seq_one_letter_code
_entity_poly.pdbx_strand_id
1 'polypeptide(L)' 'AGNMSRVLERVNGVARCPYDPRHNSTAVVTESGELYAATVIDFSGRDPVIYRSLGGMPPLRTAQYNSKWLN' A
#
# COMPACT_ATOMS: atom_id res chain seq x y z
N ALA A 1 -14.04 14.16 21.28
CA ALA A 1 -12.91 13.29 20.89
C ALA A 1 -13.46 11.91 20.53
N GLY A 2 -13.11 11.37 19.36
CA GLY A 2 -13.58 10.05 18.95
C GLY A 2 -12.92 8.94 19.77
N ASN A 3 -13.65 7.85 20.03
CA ASN A 3 -13.11 6.69 20.73
C ASN A 3 -12.10 5.94 19.82
N MET A 4 -10.81 6.06 20.13
CA MET A 4 -9.71 5.46 19.37
C MET A 4 -9.61 3.92 19.47
N SER A 5 -10.36 3.27 20.37
CA SER A 5 -10.33 1.81 20.50
C SER A 5 -11.30 1.10 19.54
N ARG A 6 -12.17 1.86 18.85
CA ARG A 6 -13.18 1.29 17.96
C ARG A 6 -12.56 0.95 16.61
N VAL A 7 -12.47 -0.34 16.30
CA VAL A 7 -12.13 -0.83 14.96
C VAL A 7 -13.41 -0.86 14.11
N LEU A 8 -13.42 -0.16 12.98
CA LEU A 8 -14.54 -0.18 12.03
C LEU A 8 -14.40 -1.36 11.05
N GLU A 9 -13.21 -1.53 10.48
CA GLU A 9 -12.93 -2.56 9.50
C GLU A 9 -11.45 -3.00 9.59
N ARG A 10 -11.17 -4.25 9.25
CA ARG A 10 -9.81 -4.74 9.00
C ARG A 10 -9.62 -4.94 7.51
N VAL A 11 -8.57 -4.34 6.98
CA VAL A 11 -8.21 -4.42 5.56
C VAL A 11 -6.90 -5.18 5.39
N ASN A 12 -6.76 -5.88 4.27
CA ASN A 12 -5.51 -6.56 3.91
C ASN A 12 -4.38 -5.53 3.74
N GLY A 13 -3.20 -5.80 4.34
CA GLY A 13 -2.03 -4.92 4.30
C GLY A 13 -1.08 -5.15 3.11
N VAL A 14 -1.27 -6.21 2.34
CA VAL A 14 -0.47 -6.52 1.14
C VAL A 14 -0.53 -5.33 0.17
N ALA A 15 0.64 -4.91 -0.32
CA ALA A 15 0.83 -3.71 -1.15
C ALA A 15 0.50 -2.36 -0.48
N ARG A 16 0.21 -2.33 0.83
CA ARG A 16 -0.15 -1.11 1.58
C ARG A 16 0.77 -0.84 2.77
N CYS A 17 1.34 -1.89 3.35
CA CYS A 17 2.23 -1.85 4.50
C CYS A 17 3.34 -2.91 4.30
N PRO A 18 4.60 -2.62 4.65
CA PRO A 18 5.66 -3.62 4.54
C PRO A 18 5.51 -4.75 5.55
N TYR A 19 6.04 -5.92 5.22
CA TYR A 19 6.14 -7.05 6.16
C TYR A 19 7.21 -6.82 7.24
N ASP A 20 8.34 -6.22 6.87
CA ASP A 20 9.42 -5.89 7.79
C ASP A 20 9.29 -4.42 8.23
N PRO A 21 9.22 -4.12 9.54
CA PRO A 21 9.12 -2.74 10.03
C PRO A 21 10.35 -1.87 9.72
N ARG A 22 11.45 -2.47 9.27
CA ARG A 22 12.67 -1.75 8.85
C ARG A 22 12.62 -1.34 7.38
N HIS A 23 11.66 -1.82 6.60
CA HIS A 23 11.51 -1.39 5.21
C HIS A 23 10.86 -0.01 5.14
N ASN A 24 11.46 0.87 4.36
CA ASN A 24 10.87 2.17 4.07
C ASN A 24 9.58 1.99 3.27
N SER A 25 8.56 2.77 3.61
CA SER A 25 7.32 2.82 2.88
C SER A 25 6.74 4.23 2.93
N THR A 26 6.01 4.60 1.89
CA THR A 26 5.26 5.86 1.82
C THR A 26 3.80 5.54 1.60
N ALA A 27 2.89 6.20 2.31
CA ALA A 27 1.46 6.05 2.13
C ALA A 27 0.78 7.42 2.18
N VAL A 28 -0.18 7.64 1.26
CA VAL A 28 -1.04 8.83 1.24
C VAL A 28 -2.47 8.44 0.93
N VAL A 29 -3.42 9.04 1.64
CA VAL A 29 -4.86 8.88 1.40
C VAL A 29 -5.36 10.18 0.76
N THR A 30 -6.06 10.07 -0.36
CA THR A 30 -6.67 11.22 -1.04
C THR A 30 -7.96 11.66 -0.37
N GLU A 31 -8.45 12.85 -0.69
CA GLU A 31 -9.77 13.32 -0.26
C GLU A 31 -10.92 12.41 -0.74
N SER A 32 -10.73 11.74 -1.89
CA SER A 32 -11.64 10.73 -2.44
C SER A 32 -11.57 9.35 -1.74
N GLY A 33 -10.68 9.19 -0.75
CA GLY A 33 -10.52 7.95 0.01
C GLY A 33 -9.67 6.87 -0.66
N GLU A 34 -8.94 7.21 -1.72
CA GLU A 34 -8.00 6.30 -2.38
C GLU A 34 -6.67 6.30 -1.59
N LEU A 35 -6.15 5.11 -1.30
CA LEU A 35 -4.84 4.91 -0.70
C LEU A 35 -3.81 4.63 -1.79
N TYR A 36 -2.81 5.49 -1.88
CA TYR A 36 -1.60 5.27 -2.65
C TYR A 36 -0.48 4.88 -1.69
N ALA A 37 0.17 3.74 -1.94
CA ALA A 37 1.26 3.23 -1.12
C ALA A 37 2.45 2.82 -2.00
N ALA A 38 3.65 3.16 -1.55
CA ALA A 38 4.91 2.66 -2.07
C ALA A 38 5.53 1.74 -1.00
N THR A 39 5.66 0.45 -1.30
CA THR A 39 6.16 -0.58 -0.39
C THR A 39 6.66 -1.79 -1.18
N VAL A 40 7.06 -2.86 -0.50
CA VAL A 40 7.22 -4.21 -1.08
C VAL A 40 5.96 -5.05 -0.84
N ILE A 41 5.55 -5.82 -1.85
CA ILE A 41 4.30 -6.61 -1.79
C ILE A 41 4.52 -8.07 -1.34
N ASP A 42 5.76 -8.54 -1.35
CA ASP A 42 6.10 -9.91 -1.01
C ASP A 42 6.97 -10.00 0.25
N PHE A 43 6.95 -11.17 0.90
CA PHE A 43 7.70 -11.40 2.13
C PHE A 43 9.22 -11.26 1.93
N SER A 44 9.73 -11.59 0.74
CA SER A 44 11.18 -11.50 0.47
C SER A 44 11.67 -10.10 0.16
N GLY A 45 10.77 -9.10 0.03
CA GLY A 45 11.12 -7.72 -0.25
C GLY A 45 11.66 -7.46 -1.65
N ARG A 46 11.35 -8.34 -2.62
CA ARG A 46 11.90 -8.30 -3.98
C ARG A 46 10.95 -7.71 -5.01
N ASP A 47 9.69 -7.51 -4.67
CA ASP A 47 8.69 -6.90 -5.55
C ASP A 47 8.28 -5.52 -5.02
N PRO A 48 9.07 -4.46 -5.30
CA PRO A 48 8.69 -3.09 -4.97
C PRO A 48 7.51 -2.65 -5.84
N VAL A 49 6.57 -1.92 -5.23
CA VAL A 49 5.33 -1.52 -5.88
C VAL A 49 4.93 -0.11 -5.49
N ILE A 50 4.43 0.67 -6.46
CA ILE A 50 3.53 1.78 -6.18
C ILE A 50 2.12 1.29 -6.50
N TYR A 51 1.26 1.31 -5.49
CA TYR A 51 -0.06 0.69 -5.51
C TYR A 51 -1.14 1.70 -5.14
N ARG A 52 -2.20 1.78 -5.95
CA ARG A 52 -3.44 2.47 -5.60
C ARG A 52 -4.50 1.44 -5.25
N SER A 53 -5.18 1.64 -4.12
CA SER A 53 -6.32 0.82 -3.71
C SER A 53 -7.25 1.62 -2.79
N LEU A 54 -8.31 0.98 -2.26
CA LEU A 54 -9.39 1.67 -1.56
C LEU A 54 -10.10 2.71 -2.46
N GLY A 55 -11.09 3.40 -1.91
CA GLY A 55 -11.96 4.28 -2.68
C GLY A 55 -12.88 3.53 -3.66
N GLY A 56 -13.42 4.25 -4.63
CA GLY A 56 -14.35 3.70 -5.63
C GLY A 56 -13.69 3.21 -6.92
N MET A 57 -12.38 3.37 -7.08
CA MET A 57 -11.67 3.06 -8.32
C MET A 57 -11.02 1.66 -8.27
N PRO A 58 -10.87 0.98 -9.43
CA PRO A 58 -10.13 -0.26 -9.49
C PRO A 58 -8.68 -0.10 -8.99
N PRO A 59 -8.13 -1.12 -8.31
CA PRO A 59 -6.74 -1.09 -7.90
C PRO A 59 -5.79 -1.02 -9.09
N LEU A 60 -4.70 -0.27 -8.94
CA LEU A 60 -3.64 -0.18 -9.95
C LEU A 60 -2.28 -0.40 -9.30
N ARG A 61 -1.36 -1.04 -10.03
CA ARG A 61 0.04 -1.23 -9.62
C ARG A 61 1.01 -0.91 -10.74
N THR A 62 2.25 -0.60 -10.38
CA THR A 62 3.38 -0.60 -11.32
C THR A 62 3.62 -1.98 -11.92
N ALA A 63 4.21 -2.02 -13.13
CA ALA A 63 4.54 -3.25 -13.82
C ALA A 63 5.50 -4.11 -12.98
N GLN A 64 5.14 -5.37 -12.75
CA GLN A 64 5.91 -6.30 -11.94
C GLN A 64 7.20 -6.72 -12.66
N TYR A 65 8.31 -6.84 -11.92
CA TYR A 65 9.61 -7.28 -12.43
C TYR A 65 10.11 -6.51 -13.65
N ASN A 66 9.78 -5.22 -13.73
CA ASN A 66 10.19 -4.34 -14.81
C ASN A 66 11.07 -3.20 -14.28
N SER A 67 12.38 -3.34 -14.43
CA SER A 67 13.37 -2.37 -13.95
C SER A 67 13.29 -1.00 -14.62
N LYS A 68 12.57 -0.86 -15.75
CA LYS A 68 12.28 0.44 -16.35
C LYS A 68 11.23 1.23 -15.58
N TRP A 69 10.47 0.56 -14.71
CA TRP A 69 9.45 1.17 -13.85
C TRP A 69 10.02 1.42 -12.45
N LEU A 70 10.54 0.37 -11.80
CA LEU A 70 11.14 0.42 -10.46
C LEU A 70 12.34 -0.52 -10.42
N ASN A 71 13.46 -0.05 -9.89
CA ASN A 71 14.74 -0.79 -9.81
C ASN A 71 15.21 -0.86 -8.36
#